data_AF-A0A961IYE3-F1
#
_entry.id   AF-A0A961IYE3-F1
#
_cell.length_a   1.000
_cell.length_b   1.000
_cell.length_c   1.000
_cell.angle_alpha   90.00
_cell.angle_beta   90.00
_cell.angle_gamma   90.00
#
_symmetry.space_group_name_H-M   'P 1'
#
loop_
_entity.id
_entity.type
_entity.pdbx_description
1 polymer ?
#
loop_
_entity_poly.entity_id
_entity_poly.type
_entity_poly.pdbx_seq_one_letter_code
_entity_poly.pdbx_strand_id
1 'polypeptide(L)' 'MPELVRLYIKNVIMGFGLSAVFVGALLYLNVGNLWHLISTSNVGWIALVMLLFFNGVVFAGVQFAITIMRMEAQ' A
#
# COMPACT_ATOMS: atom_id res chain seq x y z
N MET A 1 -20.52 -9.90 10.88
CA MET A 1 -19.55 -10.27 9.82
C MET A 1 -18.68 -11.39 10.36
N PRO A 2 -18.38 -12.44 9.57
CA PRO A 2 -17.47 -13.52 9.99
C PRO A 2 -16.12 -12.94 10.46
N GLU A 3 -15.52 -13.48 11.52
CA GLU A 3 -14.30 -12.92 12.13
C GLU A 3 -13.12 -12.82 11.15
N LEU A 4 -13.00 -13.79 10.25
CA LEU A 4 -11.99 -13.82 9.18
C LEU A 4 -12.10 -12.64 8.21
N VAL A 5 -13.32 -12.22 7.86
CA VAL A 5 -13.55 -11.08 6.96
C VAL A 5 -13.15 -9.77 7.64
N ARG A 6 -13.44 -9.64 8.93
CA ARG A 6 -13.04 -8.47 9.73
C ARG A 6 -11.53 -8.36 9.84
N LEU A 7 -10.85 -9.50 10.03
CA LEU A 7 -9.39 -9.58 10.10
C LEU A 7 -8.75 -9.20 8.76
N TYR A 8 -9.28 -9.73 7.64
CA TYR A 8 -8.83 -9.36 6.30
C TYR A 8 -8.93 -7.85 6.04
N ILE A 9 -10.08 -7.23 6.31
CA ILE A 9 -10.29 -5.79 6.09
C ILE A 9 -9.32 -4.95 6.93
N LYS A 10 -9.09 -5.31 8.20
CA LYS A 10 -8.13 -4.63 9.07
C LYS A 10 -6.72 -4.63 8.47
N ASN A 11 -6.28 -5.79 7.98
CA ASN A 11 -4.95 -5.95 7.40
C ASN A 11 -4.80 -5.21 6.07
N VAL A 12 -5.84 -5.18 5.25
CA VAL A 12 -5.87 -4.39 4.02
C VAL A 12 -5.75 -2.90 4.31
N ILE A 13 -6.51 -2.38 5.28
CA ILE A 13 -6.43 -0.97 5.68
C ILE A 13 -5.02 -0.64 6.20
N MET A 14 -4.43 -1.50 7.03
CA MET A 14 -3.05 -1.32 7.52
C MET A 14 -2.04 -1.33 6.38
N GLY A 15 -2.17 -2.25 5.42
CA GLY A 15 -1.29 -2.33 4.25
C GLY A 15 -1.38 -1.09 3.35
N PHE A 16 -2.59 -0.59 3.10
CA PHE A 16 -2.81 0.64 2.34
C PHE A 16 -2.27 1.87 3.07
N GLY A 17 -2.42 1.95 4.39
CA GLY A 17 -1.81 3.00 5.20
C GLY A 17 -0.29 3.02 5.06
N LEU A 18 0.34 1.83 5.14
CA LEU A 18 1.79 1.69 4.96
C LEU A 18 2.22 2.11 3.54
N SER A 19 1.44 1.74 2.53
CA SER A 19 1.69 2.12 1.14
C SER A 19 1.65 3.62 0.93
N ALA A 20 0.71 4.33 1.56
CA ALA A 20 0.63 5.78 1.46
C ALA A 20 1.90 6.45 2.01
N VAL A 21 2.41 5.96 3.14
CA VAL A 21 3.67 6.43 3.73
C VAL A 21 4.85 6.12 2.80
N PHE A 22 4.92 4.90 2.27
CA PHE A 22 6.00 4.48 1.36
C PHE A 22 6.03 5.30 0.06
N VAL A 23 4.89 5.42 -0.63
CA VAL A 23 4.78 6.23 -1.86
C VAL A 23 5.03 7.70 -1.55
N GLY A 24 4.52 8.21 -0.43
CA GLY A 24 4.83 9.57 0.04
C GLY A 24 6.32 9.81 0.20
N ALA A 25 7.05 8.84 0.77
CA ALA A 25 8.51 8.92 0.91
C ALA A 25 9.23 8.87 -0.45
N LEU A 26 8.81 8.01 -1.39
CA LEU A 26 9.38 7.96 -2.74
C LEU A 26 9.25 9.30 -3.47
N LEU A 27 8.08 9.91 -3.35
CA LEU A 27 7.76 11.21 -3.94
C LEU A 27 8.52 12.35 -3.27
N TYR A 28 8.53 12.37 -1.93
CA TYR A 28 9.24 13.40 -1.16
C TYR A 28 10.76 13.39 -1.42
N LEU A 29 11.36 12.21 -1.49
CA LEU A 29 12.78 12.04 -1.81
C LEU A 29 13.08 12.13 -3.31
N ASN A 30 12.05 12.34 -4.13
CA ASN A 30 12.14 12.38 -5.59
C ASN A 30 12.93 11.20 -6.19
N VAL A 31 12.70 10.00 -5.66
CA VAL A 31 13.39 8.77 -6.11
C VAL A 31 13.12 8.57 -7.59
N GLY A 32 14.17 8.43 -8.41
CA GLY A 32 14.03 8.25 -9.86
C GLY A 32 13.35 9.42 -10.58
N ASN A 33 13.35 10.61 -9.99
CA ASN A 33 12.67 11.81 -10.49
C ASN A 33 11.13 11.69 -10.56
N LEU A 34 10.52 10.75 -9.83
CA LEU A 34 9.09 10.44 -9.89
C LEU A 34 8.19 11.64 -9.56
N TRP A 35 8.59 12.49 -8.61
CA TRP A 35 7.83 13.68 -8.26
C TRP A 35 7.64 14.58 -9.48
N HIS A 36 8.73 14.84 -10.20
CA HIS A 36 8.71 15.66 -11.40
C HIS A 36 7.89 15.00 -12.53
N LEU A 37 8.00 13.69 -12.72
CA LEU A 37 7.21 12.98 -13.74
C LEU A 37 5.71 13.07 -13.46
N ILE A 38 5.30 12.93 -12.20
CA ILE A 38 3.89 12.97 -11.80
C ILE A 38 3.36 14.40 -11.84
N SER A 39 4.14 15.40 -11.40
CA SER A 39 3.68 16.80 -11.33
C SER A 39 3.50 17.44 -12.71
N THR A 40 4.26 16.98 -13.71
CA THR A 40 4.35 17.64 -15.03
C THR A 40 3.50 16.94 -16.09
N SER A 41 2.91 15.80 -15.76
CA SER A 41 2.11 14.99 -16.68
C SER A 41 0.61 15.17 -16.43
N ASN A 42 -0.17 15.41 -17.49
CA ASN A 42 -1.64 15.46 -17.41
C ASN A 42 -2.27 14.16 -16.90
N VAL A 43 -1.53 13.04 -16.96
CA VAL A 43 -1.95 11.73 -16.44
C VAL A 43 -1.23 11.35 -15.14
N GLY A 44 -0.53 12.29 -14.50
CA GLY A 44 0.24 12.02 -13.27
C GLY A 44 -0.59 11.48 -12.10
N TRP A 45 -1.86 11.87 -12.02
CA TRP A 45 -2.78 11.33 -11.01
C TRP A 45 -3.03 9.82 -11.17
N ILE A 46 -3.02 9.30 -12.41
CA ILE A 46 -3.16 7.86 -12.68
C ILE A 46 -1.92 7.13 -12.16
N ALA A 47 -0.74 7.68 -12.42
CA ALA A 47 0.52 7.12 -11.92
C ALA A 47 0.55 7.09 -10.38
N LEU A 48 0.07 8.15 -9.72
CA LEU A 48 -0.07 8.20 -8.26
C LEU A 48 -1.01 7.10 -7.75
N VAL A 49 -2.19 6.97 -8.36
CA VAL A 49 -3.18 5.95 -7.98
C VAL A 49 -2.63 4.54 -8.21
N MET A 50 -1.99 4.29 -9.35
CA MET A 50 -1.36 3.00 -9.64
C MET A 50 -0.26 2.68 -8.63
N LEU A 51 0.63 3.64 -8.33
CA LEU A 51 1.68 3.46 -7.33
C LEU A 51 1.09 3.12 -5.97
N LEU A 52 0.09 3.87 -5.51
CA LEU A 52 -0.56 3.62 -4.23
C LEU A 52 -1.30 2.30 -4.20
N PHE A 53 -2.02 1.93 -5.27
CA PHE A 53 -2.82 0.73 -5.32
C PHE A 53 -1.97 -0.53 -5.40
N PHE A 54 -0.99 -0.57 -6.30
CA PHE A 54 -0.12 -1.73 -6.46
C PHE A 54 0.73 -1.97 -5.21
N ASN A 55 1.33 -0.92 -4.64
CA ASN A 55 2.06 -1.05 -3.37
C ASN A 55 1.09 -1.40 -2.21
N GLY A 56 -0.12 -0.82 -2.20
CA GLY A 56 -1.15 -1.11 -1.20
C GLY A 56 -1.54 -2.58 -1.16
N VAL A 57 -1.76 -3.19 -2.33
CA VAL A 57 -2.09 -4.61 -2.44
C VAL A 57 -0.92 -5.49 -1.97
N VAL A 58 0.33 -5.15 -2.34
CA VAL A 58 1.51 -5.89 -1.88
C VAL A 58 1.67 -5.82 -0.37
N PHE A 59 1.61 -4.62 0.22
CA PHE A 59 1.71 -4.46 1.68
C PHE A 59 0.55 -5.12 2.41
N ALA A 60 -0.69 -5.01 1.90
CA ALA A 60 -1.85 -5.70 2.46
C ALA A 60 -1.66 -7.23 2.45
N GLY A 61 -1.13 -7.78 1.37
CA GLY A 61 -0.80 -9.20 1.26
C GLY A 61 0.21 -9.65 2.31
N VAL A 62 1.28 -8.88 2.52
CA VAL A 62 2.30 -9.16 3.56
C VAL A 62 1.68 -9.07 4.96
N GLN A 63 0.90 -8.03 5.26
CA GLN A 63 0.22 -7.90 6.55
C GLN A 63 -0.71 -9.09 6.80
N PHE A 64 -1.50 -9.49 5.81
CA PHE A 64 -2.38 -10.65 5.89
C PHE A 64 -1.61 -11.95 6.15
N ALA A 65 -0.54 -12.21 5.40
CA ALA A 65 0.31 -13.38 5.59
C ALA A 65 0.92 -13.46 7.00
N ILE A 66 1.45 -12.34 7.50
CA ILE A 66 2.01 -12.25 8.86
C ILE A 66 0.95 -12.57 9.91
N THR A 67 -0.26 -12.02 9.78
CA THR A 67 -1.33 -12.29 10.75
C THR A 67 -1.76 -13.75 10.73
N ILE A 68 -1.85 -14.37 9.55
CA ILE A 68 -2.18 -15.81 9.43
C ILE A 68 -1.11 -16.66 10.11
N MET A 69 0.18 -16.44 9.82
CA MET A 69 1.28 -17.19 10.45
C MET A 69 1.31 -17.02 11.98
N ARG A 70 0.95 -15.82 12.48
CA ARG A 70 0.87 -15.57 13.93
C ARG A 70 -0.33 -16.25 14.59
N MET A 71 -1.40 -16.51 13.85
CA MET A 71 -2.56 -17.26 14.35
C MET A 71 -2.29 -18.77 14.42
N GLU A 72 -1.54 -19.33 13.46
CA GLU A 72 -1.11 -20.74 13.53
C GLU A 72 -0.07 -21.01 14.61
N ALA A 73 0.75 -20.01 14.96
CA ALA A 73 1.77 -20.14 15.98
C ALA A 73 1.22 -20.08 17.43
N GLN A 74 -0.08 -19.85 17.61
CA GLN A 74 -0.76 -19.79 18.92
C GLN A 74 -1.61 -21.04 19.16
#